data_AF-A0A918MI47-F1
#
_entry.id   AF-A0A918MI47-F1
#
_cell.length_a   1.000
_cell.length_b   1.000
_cell.length_c   1.000
_cell.angle_alpha   90.00
_cell.angle_beta   90.00
_cell.angle_gamma   90.00
#
_symmetry.space_group_name_H-M   'P 1'
#
loop_
_entity.id
_entity.type
_entity.pdbx_description
1 polymer ?
#
loop_
_entity_poly.entity_id
_entity_poly.type
_entity_poly.pdbx_seq_one_letter_code
_entity_poly.pdbx_strand_id
1 'polypeptide(L)'
;MKKWGKVSLKIMAGLLLLLALIFFFATATIDTTPYFETAYYHNTIAKMELAAKNKTESNGPLLAGFAKVNITPTIVKGNPNPEKGEFSGIKLAGYGDGKLAKGVHDSIYAKAIALEVGQKEVVIISADLLLMPEPIVLSVAEKLKGIIARDQLLFGATHTHSSIGNCLPSYVGESFGGEYQPEMVAWLSDKIATLIKKALADKQPAQFSSGDIRVPNLVKNRIIGESGRLNDRLDVLSFKQDSGKSATIGVYSAHATVIGTFNDEFSGDYPGYFQRHLEENGTDLALFFAGTVGSHSNKGEGEKFEKAKYIGETLADSAQVILHGLEYHADLHLSTINTELEIPKLQFFKISDRLRLSPFFGKKLMPKITSIPLQGLKLNHLVWITLPYELSGEYGLDLKNAMEAADHQLVLSSFNGQYLGYIIPAKYYYFDTYEAALMGWYGPSMGDYLMELNFKMANALIHPNL
;
A
#
# COMPACT_ATOMS: atom_id res chain seq x y z
N MET A 1 51.59 24.65 32.63
CA MET A 1 50.13 24.71 32.36
C MET A 1 49.74 25.44 31.06
N LYS A 2 50.37 26.56 30.64
CA LYS A 2 49.97 27.31 29.42
C LYS A 2 50.15 26.61 28.05
N LYS A 3 51.08 25.66 27.92
CA LYS A 3 51.38 24.97 26.64
C LYS A 3 50.34 23.90 26.29
N TRP A 4 49.86 23.17 27.30
CA TRP A 4 48.81 22.16 27.17
C TRP A 4 47.46 22.78 26.79
N GLY A 5 47.08 23.92 27.39
CA GLY A 5 45.84 24.63 27.03
C GLY A 5 45.78 25.08 25.57
N LYS A 6 46.91 25.52 24.98
CA LYS A 6 46.98 25.88 23.55
C LYS A 6 46.85 24.67 22.62
N VAL A 7 47.40 23.53 23.01
CA VAL A 7 47.27 22.27 22.24
C VAL A 7 45.84 21.75 22.33
N SER A 8 45.25 21.71 23.53
CA SER A 8 43.84 21.32 23.73
C SER A 8 42.88 22.23 22.96
N LEU A 9 43.11 23.55 22.94
CA LEU A 9 42.29 24.50 22.17
C LEU A 9 42.38 24.24 20.66
N LYS A 10 43.57 23.93 20.13
CA LYS A 10 43.76 23.56 18.72
C LYS A 10 43.08 22.25 18.36
N ILE A 11 43.18 21.24 19.23
CA ILE A 11 42.49 19.96 19.04
C ILE A 11 40.97 20.18 19.03
N MET A 12 40.44 20.94 20.00
CA MET A 12 39.02 21.25 20.06
C MET A 12 38.54 22.05 18.84
N ALA A 13 39.30 23.05 18.40
CA ALA A 13 38.99 23.80 17.18
C ALA A 13 39.01 22.90 15.93
N GLY A 14 39.98 21.97 15.84
CA GLY A 14 40.04 20.98 14.76
C GLY A 14 38.84 20.04 14.75
N LEU A 15 38.42 19.55 15.92
CA LEU A 15 37.22 18.71 16.06
C LEU A 15 35.94 19.47 15.71
N LEU A 16 35.81 20.73 16.14
CA LEU A 16 34.67 21.58 15.79
C LEU A 16 34.61 21.85 14.28
N LEU A 17 35.75 22.12 13.64
CA LEU A 17 35.83 22.30 12.19
C LEU A 17 35.44 21.01 11.46
N LEU A 18 35.92 19.86 11.94
CA LEU A 18 35.55 18.55 11.37
C LEU A 18 34.04 18.30 11.48
N LEU A 19 33.45 18.54 12.65
CA LEU A 19 32.00 18.40 12.87
C LEU A 19 31.20 19.36 11.98
N ALA A 20 31.66 20.61 11.82
CA ALA A 20 31.02 21.58 10.94
C ALA A 20 31.08 21.14 9.47
N LEU A 21 32.22 20.60 9.01
CA LEU A 21 32.36 20.05 7.66
C LEU A 21 31.46 18.82 7.47
N ILE A 22 31.43 17.89 8.43
CA ILE A 22 30.53 16.74 8.39
C ILE A 22 29.08 17.21 8.30
N PHE A 23 28.67 18.15 9.14
CA PHE A 23 27.31 18.70 9.11
C PHE A 23 27.01 19.37 7.76
N PHE A 24 27.93 20.16 7.22
CA PHE A 24 27.76 20.83 5.93
C PHE A 24 27.57 19.83 4.77
N PHE A 25 28.35 18.74 4.72
CA PHE A 25 28.20 17.71 3.69
C PHE A 25 27.06 16.71 3.94
N ALA A 26 26.71 16.50 5.21
CA ALA A 26 25.61 15.63 5.62
C ALA A 26 24.25 16.29 5.44
N THR A 27 24.17 17.61 5.32
CA THR A 27 22.91 18.34 5.18
C THR A 27 22.72 18.94 3.80
N ALA A 28 21.47 19.15 3.41
CA ALA A 28 21.07 19.88 2.22
C ALA A 28 19.86 20.75 2.53
N THR A 29 19.60 21.76 1.71
CA THR A 29 18.36 22.53 1.80
C THR A 29 17.17 21.73 1.31
N ILE A 30 16.00 22.01 1.87
CA ILE A 30 14.73 21.50 1.34
C ILE A 30 14.50 22.12 -0.04
N ASP A 31 14.19 21.26 -1.02
CA ASP A 31 13.84 21.64 -2.38
C ASP A 31 12.35 21.95 -2.44
N THR A 32 12.04 23.21 -2.75
CA THR A 32 10.69 23.77 -2.88
C THR A 32 10.39 24.18 -4.33
N THR A 33 11.18 23.68 -5.29
CA THR A 33 10.94 23.95 -6.71
C THR A 33 9.53 23.46 -7.07
N PRO A 34 8.70 24.29 -7.74
CA PRO A 34 7.40 23.86 -8.20
C PRO A 34 7.51 22.61 -9.07
N TYR A 35 6.76 21.55 -8.73
CA TYR A 35 6.97 20.24 -9.35
C TYR A 35 6.77 20.28 -10.87
N PHE A 36 5.86 21.12 -11.37
CA PHE A 36 5.54 21.25 -12.79
C PHE A 36 6.66 21.89 -13.64
N GLU A 37 7.71 22.44 -13.02
CA GLU A 37 8.91 22.98 -13.71
C GLU A 37 10.06 21.96 -13.76
N THR A 38 9.87 20.77 -13.20
CA THR A 38 10.95 19.80 -12.98
C THR A 38 11.02 18.75 -14.08
N ALA A 39 12.23 18.21 -14.32
CA ALA A 39 12.44 17.15 -15.29
C ALA A 39 11.66 15.86 -14.95
N TYR A 40 11.59 15.47 -13.67
CA TYR A 40 10.87 14.25 -13.27
C TYR A 40 9.37 14.36 -13.58
N TYR A 41 8.78 15.54 -13.42
CA TYR A 41 7.39 15.79 -13.78
C TYR A 41 7.20 15.67 -15.29
N HIS A 42 7.97 16.41 -16.10
CA HIS A 42 7.82 16.36 -17.56
C HIS A 42 8.03 14.95 -18.13
N ASN A 43 9.02 14.22 -17.61
CA ASN A 43 9.26 12.83 -17.99
C ASN A 43 8.08 11.92 -17.63
N THR A 44 7.51 12.08 -16.43
CA THR A 44 6.38 11.27 -15.97
C THR A 44 5.12 11.59 -16.75
N ILE A 45 4.84 12.86 -17.04
CA ILE A 45 3.71 13.26 -17.89
C ILE A 45 3.85 12.65 -19.30
N ALA A 46 5.02 12.70 -19.91
CA ALA A 46 5.25 12.09 -21.22
C ALA A 46 5.02 10.56 -21.18
N LYS A 47 5.48 9.88 -20.13
CA LYS A 47 5.23 8.44 -19.91
C LYS A 47 3.74 8.15 -19.71
N MET A 48 3.01 9.01 -19.01
CA MET A 48 1.57 8.86 -18.78
C MET A 48 0.76 9.07 -20.05
N GLU A 49 1.07 10.09 -20.84
CA GLU A 49 0.41 10.33 -22.13
C GLU A 49 0.64 9.15 -23.10
N LEU A 50 1.86 8.61 -23.13
CA LEU A 50 2.16 7.41 -23.89
C LEU A 50 1.38 6.19 -23.38
N ALA A 51 1.30 6.00 -22.06
CA ALA A 51 0.55 4.91 -21.45
C ALA A 51 -0.97 5.04 -21.69
N ALA A 52 -1.51 6.25 -21.68
CA ALA A 52 -2.92 6.52 -21.96
C ALA A 52 -3.28 6.22 -23.43
N LYS A 53 -2.37 6.53 -24.36
CA LYS A 53 -2.49 6.19 -25.79
C LYS A 53 -2.39 4.69 -26.03
N ASN A 54 -1.53 4.01 -25.28
CA ASN A 54 -1.29 2.57 -25.36
C ASN A 54 -2.12 1.78 -24.35
N LYS A 55 -3.18 2.37 -23.77
CA LYS A 55 -4.04 1.67 -22.81
C LYS A 55 -4.61 0.43 -23.46
N THR A 56 -4.72 -0.64 -22.69
CA THR A 56 -5.25 -1.90 -23.21
C THR A 56 -6.70 -2.02 -22.84
N GLU A 57 -7.54 -2.27 -23.84
CA GLU A 57 -8.99 -2.38 -23.69
C GLU A 57 -9.49 -3.74 -24.17
N SER A 58 -10.53 -4.25 -23.52
CA SER A 58 -11.26 -5.44 -23.96
C SER A 58 -12.71 -5.37 -23.53
N ASN A 59 -13.58 -5.92 -24.38
CA ASN A 59 -15.01 -6.02 -24.13
C ASN A 59 -15.41 -7.48 -24.27
N GLY A 60 -16.26 -7.96 -23.38
CA GLY A 60 -16.82 -9.31 -23.46
C GLY A 60 -17.21 -9.89 -22.11
N PRO A 61 -17.57 -11.19 -22.08
CA PRO A 61 -17.93 -11.86 -20.85
C PRO A 61 -16.74 -11.90 -19.89
N LEU A 62 -17.01 -11.70 -18.60
CA LEU A 62 -16.04 -11.86 -17.54
C LEU A 62 -15.85 -13.34 -17.22
N LEU A 63 -14.60 -13.78 -17.14
CA LEU A 63 -14.21 -14.92 -16.33
C LEU A 63 -13.54 -14.44 -15.06
N ALA A 64 -13.88 -15.03 -13.92
CA ALA A 64 -13.23 -14.76 -12.64
C ALA A 64 -12.80 -16.04 -11.94
N GLY A 65 -11.62 -16.04 -11.33
CA GLY A 65 -11.07 -17.18 -10.59
C GLY A 65 -10.57 -16.76 -9.22
N PHE A 66 -10.84 -17.57 -8.19
CA PHE A 66 -10.64 -17.19 -6.80
C PHE A 66 -9.64 -18.11 -6.10
N ALA A 67 -8.73 -17.54 -5.30
CA ALA A 67 -7.82 -18.32 -4.49
C ALA A 67 -7.46 -17.68 -3.16
N LYS A 68 -7.16 -18.53 -2.17
CA LYS A 68 -6.67 -18.18 -0.83
C LYS A 68 -5.50 -19.09 -0.46
N VAL A 69 -4.45 -18.53 0.12
CA VAL A 69 -3.28 -19.25 0.65
C VAL A 69 -2.97 -18.72 2.04
N ASN A 70 -2.80 -19.62 3.01
CA ASN A 70 -2.31 -19.26 4.34
C ASN A 70 -0.81 -18.88 4.24
N ILE A 71 -0.48 -17.68 4.74
CA ILE A 71 0.88 -17.14 4.79
C ILE A 71 1.37 -16.97 6.23
N THR A 72 0.71 -17.57 7.22
CA THR A 72 1.14 -17.55 8.62
C THR A 72 2.36 -18.45 8.78
N PRO A 73 3.53 -17.91 9.17
CA PRO A 73 4.71 -18.72 9.38
C PRO A 73 4.62 -19.49 10.70
N THR A 74 5.24 -20.68 10.74
CA THR A 74 5.41 -21.46 11.96
C THR A 74 6.66 -20.99 12.69
N ILE A 75 6.51 -20.56 13.94
CA ILE A 75 7.63 -20.11 14.78
C ILE A 75 8.30 -21.32 15.44
N VAL A 76 9.60 -21.52 15.20
CA VAL A 76 10.38 -22.63 15.78
C VAL A 76 11.60 -22.12 16.55
N LYS A 77 11.99 -22.84 17.61
CA LYS A 77 13.19 -22.53 18.44
C LYS A 77 14.46 -23.25 17.97
N GLY A 78 14.33 -24.24 17.08
CA GLY A 78 15.41 -25.12 16.63
C GLY A 78 15.94 -24.76 15.25
N ASN A 79 16.11 -25.76 14.39
CA ASN A 79 16.57 -25.59 13.02
C ASN A 79 15.38 -25.19 12.12
N PRO A 80 15.24 -23.91 11.72
CA PRO A 80 14.16 -23.50 10.83
C PRO A 80 14.28 -24.18 9.47
N ASN A 81 13.14 -24.48 8.87
CA ASN A 81 13.03 -24.94 7.49
C ASN A 81 12.10 -23.96 6.72
N PRO A 82 12.68 -22.94 6.06
CA PRO A 82 11.91 -21.96 5.31
C PRO A 82 11.01 -22.57 4.23
N GLU A 83 11.39 -23.69 3.61
CA GLU A 83 10.56 -24.36 2.59
C GLU A 83 9.23 -24.87 3.19
N LYS A 84 9.25 -25.27 4.46
CA LYS A 84 8.06 -25.67 5.22
C LYS A 84 7.33 -24.49 5.88
N GLY A 85 7.84 -23.28 5.73
CA GLY A 85 7.36 -22.09 6.42
C GLY A 85 7.71 -22.07 7.91
N GLU A 86 8.78 -22.76 8.31
CA GLU A 86 9.29 -22.76 9.68
C GLU A 86 10.43 -21.74 9.80
N PHE A 87 10.29 -20.76 10.70
CA PHE A 87 11.29 -19.69 10.90
C PHE A 87 11.56 -19.46 12.38
N SER A 88 12.73 -18.91 12.69
CA SER A 88 13.10 -18.43 14.01
C SER A 88 13.30 -16.92 13.97
N GLY A 89 12.96 -16.23 15.06
CA GLY A 89 13.27 -14.80 15.18
C GLY A 89 12.49 -13.86 14.24
N ILE A 90 11.24 -14.19 13.89
CA ILE A 90 10.40 -13.32 13.06
C ILE A 90 9.97 -12.09 13.87
N LYS A 91 10.10 -10.91 13.29
CA LYS A 91 9.66 -9.64 13.85
C LYS A 91 8.29 -9.26 13.25
N LEU A 92 7.42 -8.66 14.06
CA LEU A 92 6.18 -8.06 13.58
C LEU A 92 6.48 -6.73 12.88
N ALA A 93 5.83 -6.48 11.75
CA ALA A 93 6.06 -5.30 10.93
C ALA A 93 5.15 -4.11 11.32
N GLY A 94 5.65 -2.89 11.21
CA GLY A 94 4.86 -1.64 11.21
C GLY A 94 5.06 -0.73 12.42
N TYR A 95 5.55 -1.23 13.55
CA TYR A 95 5.83 -0.43 14.75
C TYR A 95 7.33 -0.29 15.03
N GLY A 96 8.09 0.18 14.03
CA GLY A 96 9.55 0.26 14.13
C GLY A 96 10.21 -1.12 13.97
N ASP A 97 11.33 -1.34 14.68
CA ASP A 97 11.92 -2.67 14.87
C ASP A 97 11.03 -3.49 15.82
N GLY A 98 9.90 -3.97 15.31
CA GLY A 98 8.79 -4.51 16.08
C GLY A 98 9.14 -5.65 17.04
N LYS A 99 8.12 -6.19 17.71
CA LYS A 99 8.33 -7.30 18.65
C LYS A 99 8.64 -8.59 17.90
N LEU A 100 9.42 -9.47 18.54
CA LEU A 100 9.51 -10.85 18.08
C LEU A 100 8.13 -11.50 18.19
N ALA A 101 7.66 -12.09 17.11
CA ALA A 101 6.43 -12.86 17.09
C ALA A 101 6.59 -14.08 18.00
N LYS A 102 5.60 -14.32 18.85
CA LYS A 102 5.55 -15.43 19.83
C LYS A 102 4.35 -16.35 19.63
N GLY A 103 3.36 -15.92 18.85
CA GLY A 103 2.12 -16.65 18.66
C GLY A 103 1.34 -16.20 17.43
N VAL A 104 0.15 -16.75 17.31
CA VAL A 104 -0.81 -16.46 16.25
C VAL A 104 -2.15 -16.25 16.96
N HIS A 105 -2.64 -15.02 16.99
CA HIS A 105 -4.00 -14.74 17.47
C HIS A 105 -5.00 -15.19 16.40
N ASP A 106 -4.76 -14.79 15.15
CA ASP A 106 -5.47 -15.28 13.99
C ASP A 106 -4.54 -15.45 12.78
N SER A 107 -4.86 -16.42 11.92
CA SER A 107 -4.07 -16.68 10.72
C SER A 107 -4.17 -15.52 9.72
N ILE A 108 -3.05 -15.22 9.10
CA ILE A 108 -2.91 -14.24 8.02
C ILE A 108 -2.86 -14.95 6.66
N TYR A 109 -3.48 -14.35 5.66
CA TYR A 109 -3.67 -14.94 4.33
C TYR A 109 -3.22 -14.01 3.21
N ALA A 110 -2.83 -14.61 2.08
CA ALA A 110 -2.82 -13.95 0.79
C ALA A 110 -3.98 -14.47 -0.04
N LYS A 111 -4.68 -13.58 -0.72
CA LYS A 111 -5.90 -13.85 -1.48
C LYS A 111 -5.82 -13.19 -2.84
N ALA A 112 -6.38 -13.84 -3.86
CA ALA A 112 -6.32 -13.33 -5.22
C ALA A 112 -7.63 -13.58 -5.99
N ILE A 113 -7.94 -12.61 -6.85
CA ILE A 113 -8.99 -12.71 -7.87
C ILE A 113 -8.32 -12.53 -9.23
N ALA A 114 -8.37 -13.55 -10.07
CA ALA A 114 -7.99 -13.46 -11.48
C ALA A 114 -9.22 -13.05 -12.29
N LEU A 115 -9.05 -12.11 -13.21
CA LEU A 115 -10.07 -11.60 -14.13
C LEU A 115 -9.60 -11.84 -15.56
N GLU A 116 -10.50 -12.28 -16.43
CA GLU A 116 -10.28 -12.32 -17.88
C GLU A 116 -11.49 -11.70 -18.58
N VAL A 117 -11.24 -10.76 -19.47
CA VAL A 117 -12.25 -10.20 -20.40
C VAL A 117 -11.64 -10.24 -21.80
N GLY A 118 -12.25 -10.99 -22.70
CA GLY A 118 -11.72 -11.23 -24.04
C GLY A 118 -10.35 -11.91 -24.00
N GLN A 119 -9.27 -11.20 -24.34
CA GLN A 119 -7.88 -11.71 -24.29
C GLN A 119 -7.05 -11.04 -23.18
N LYS A 120 -7.69 -10.23 -22.32
CA LYS A 120 -7.00 -9.45 -21.29
C LYS A 120 -7.20 -10.09 -19.95
N GLU A 121 -6.08 -10.45 -19.32
CA GLU A 121 -6.06 -10.99 -17.96
C GLU A 121 -5.46 -9.98 -16.99
N VAL A 122 -6.04 -9.89 -15.79
CA VAL A 122 -5.52 -9.12 -14.65
C VAL A 122 -5.69 -9.96 -13.40
N VAL A 123 -4.72 -9.96 -12.49
CA VAL A 123 -4.86 -10.60 -11.18
C VAL A 123 -4.73 -9.55 -10.09
N ILE A 124 -5.76 -9.48 -9.25
CA ILE A 124 -5.83 -8.63 -8.07
C ILE A 124 -5.37 -9.45 -6.87
N ILE A 125 -4.36 -8.97 -6.14
CA ILE A 125 -3.74 -9.68 -5.01
C ILE A 125 -3.77 -8.77 -3.79
N SER A 126 -4.33 -9.26 -2.68
CA SER A 126 -4.14 -8.67 -1.36
C SER A 126 -3.56 -9.68 -0.40
N ALA A 127 -2.73 -9.21 0.53
CA ALA A 127 -2.19 -10.00 1.62
C ALA A 127 -2.36 -9.28 2.95
N ASP A 128 -2.58 -10.07 4.00
CA ASP A 128 -2.56 -9.61 5.39
C ASP A 128 -1.11 -9.33 5.82
N LEU A 129 -0.56 -8.24 5.26
CA LEU A 129 0.79 -7.74 5.43
C LEU A 129 0.77 -6.24 5.72
N LEU A 130 1.88 -5.72 6.24
CA LEU A 130 2.11 -4.28 6.36
C LEU A 130 2.08 -3.60 4.99
N LEU A 131 2.79 -4.16 4.01
CA LEU A 131 2.86 -3.66 2.64
C LEU A 131 3.23 -4.81 1.72
N MET A 132 3.18 -4.62 0.42
CA MET A 132 3.78 -5.56 -0.54
C MET A 132 5.23 -5.15 -0.83
N PRO A 133 6.25 -5.87 -0.31
CA PRO A 133 7.65 -5.53 -0.51
C PRO A 133 8.09 -5.70 -1.98
N GLU A 134 8.85 -4.76 -2.52
CA GLU A 134 9.40 -4.85 -3.88
C GLU A 134 10.21 -6.14 -4.12
N PRO A 135 11.06 -6.64 -3.18
CA PRO A 135 11.75 -7.92 -3.38
C PRO A 135 10.81 -9.10 -3.63
N ILE A 136 9.65 -9.12 -2.96
CA ILE A 136 8.63 -10.16 -3.16
C ILE A 136 8.00 -10.00 -4.54
N VAL A 137 7.62 -8.79 -4.93
CA VAL A 137 7.01 -8.52 -6.23
C VAL A 137 7.93 -8.89 -7.40
N LEU A 138 9.21 -8.53 -7.32
CA LEU A 138 10.18 -8.89 -8.35
C LEU A 138 10.38 -10.41 -8.44
N SER A 139 10.46 -11.09 -7.29
CA SER A 139 10.59 -12.55 -7.25
C SER A 139 9.34 -13.26 -7.81
N VAL A 140 8.14 -12.79 -7.45
CA VAL A 140 6.86 -13.29 -7.99
C VAL A 140 6.79 -13.10 -9.50
N ALA A 141 7.14 -11.91 -10.00
CA ALA A 141 7.14 -11.61 -11.43
C ALA A 141 8.08 -12.55 -12.21
N GLU A 142 9.28 -12.81 -11.70
CA GLU A 142 10.22 -13.75 -12.34
C GLU A 142 9.69 -15.19 -12.29
N LYS A 143 9.12 -15.64 -11.17
CA LYS A 143 8.51 -16.98 -11.02
C LYS A 143 7.29 -17.22 -11.92
N LEU A 144 6.65 -16.15 -12.39
CA LEU A 144 5.46 -16.18 -13.25
C LEU A 144 5.74 -15.78 -14.70
N LYS A 145 7.01 -15.59 -15.05
CA LYS A 145 7.43 -15.27 -16.41
C LYS A 145 6.93 -16.32 -17.40
N GLY A 146 6.26 -15.86 -18.46
CA GLY A 146 5.62 -16.71 -19.46
C GLY A 146 4.23 -17.24 -19.08
N ILE A 147 3.75 -16.94 -17.87
CA ILE A 147 2.38 -17.25 -17.42
C ILE A 147 1.55 -15.96 -17.38
N ILE A 148 2.04 -14.93 -16.69
CA ILE A 148 1.38 -13.62 -16.58
C ILE A 148 2.44 -12.53 -16.39
N ALA A 149 2.26 -11.37 -17.02
CA ALA A 149 3.20 -10.27 -16.94
C ALA A 149 3.01 -9.43 -15.66
N ARG A 150 4.07 -8.76 -15.20
CA ARG A 150 4.04 -7.94 -13.98
C ARG A 150 3.00 -6.82 -14.05
N ASP A 151 2.78 -6.23 -15.22
CA ASP A 151 1.82 -5.15 -15.44
C ASP A 151 0.35 -5.62 -15.40
N GLN A 152 0.12 -6.94 -15.39
CA GLN A 152 -1.18 -7.57 -15.17
C GLN A 152 -1.42 -7.95 -13.70
N LEU A 153 -0.44 -7.74 -12.81
CA LEU A 153 -0.55 -8.04 -11.38
C LEU A 153 -0.76 -6.75 -10.59
N LEU A 154 -1.93 -6.63 -9.95
CA LEU A 154 -2.30 -5.52 -9.07
C LEU A 154 -2.14 -5.96 -7.61
N PHE A 155 -1.06 -5.53 -6.97
CA PHE A 155 -0.80 -5.88 -5.57
C PHE A 155 -1.41 -4.86 -4.60
N GLY A 156 -1.68 -5.34 -3.40
CA GLY A 156 -1.95 -4.51 -2.24
C GLY A 156 -1.80 -5.30 -0.95
N ALA A 157 -2.07 -4.61 0.15
CA ALA A 157 -2.02 -5.19 1.48
C ALA A 157 -3.14 -4.61 2.35
N THR A 158 -3.49 -5.33 3.41
CA THR A 158 -4.43 -4.80 4.42
C THR A 158 -3.82 -3.75 5.33
N HIS A 159 -2.49 -3.65 5.34
CA HIS A 159 -1.71 -2.76 6.19
C HIS A 159 -1.82 -3.08 7.68
N THR A 160 -2.00 -4.36 8.04
CA THR A 160 -1.93 -4.79 9.44
C THR A 160 -0.50 -4.58 10.00
N HIS A 161 -0.39 -4.01 11.20
CA HIS A 161 0.86 -3.88 11.93
C HIS A 161 1.18 -5.10 12.81
N SER A 162 0.45 -6.21 12.62
CA SER A 162 0.64 -7.48 13.32
C SER A 162 0.94 -8.61 12.33
N SER A 163 1.66 -8.30 11.25
CA SER A 163 2.07 -9.25 10.22
C SER A 163 3.58 -9.46 10.12
N ILE A 164 4.00 -10.23 9.13
CA ILE A 164 5.38 -10.64 8.84
C ILE A 164 6.29 -9.44 8.55
N GLY A 165 7.37 -9.31 9.31
CA GLY A 165 8.50 -8.42 9.07
C GLY A 165 9.65 -9.08 8.31
N ASN A 166 10.86 -8.57 8.49
CA ASN A 166 12.11 -9.10 7.93
C ASN A 166 12.18 -9.16 6.38
N CYS A 167 11.24 -8.51 5.67
CA CYS A 167 11.14 -8.58 4.20
C CYS A 167 11.73 -7.37 3.46
N LEU A 168 12.10 -6.31 4.17
CA LEU A 168 12.60 -5.07 3.57
C LEU A 168 14.11 -4.93 3.82
N PRO A 169 14.94 -4.81 2.78
CA PRO A 169 16.37 -4.61 2.95
C PRO A 169 16.67 -3.15 3.33
N SER A 170 17.93 -2.87 3.72
CA SER A 170 18.47 -1.55 4.12
C SER A 170 18.06 -1.09 5.52
N TYR A 171 18.79 -0.12 6.07
CA TYR A 171 18.55 0.40 7.42
C TYR A 171 17.11 0.89 7.63
N VAL A 172 16.57 1.68 6.70
CA VAL A 172 15.18 2.17 6.79
C VAL A 172 14.19 1.02 6.58
N GLY A 173 14.47 0.09 5.67
CA GLY A 173 13.61 -1.08 5.47
C GLY A 173 13.52 -1.98 6.71
N GLU A 174 14.67 -2.31 7.31
CA GLU A 174 14.77 -3.10 8.53
C GLU A 174 14.10 -2.39 9.71
N SER A 175 14.09 -1.06 9.72
CA SER A 175 13.38 -0.29 10.74
C SER A 175 11.85 -0.45 10.70
N PHE A 176 11.27 -1.09 9.67
CA PHE A 176 9.83 -1.38 9.62
C PHE A 176 9.45 -2.76 10.12
N GLY A 177 10.41 -3.65 10.41
CA GLY A 177 10.07 -5.01 10.78
C GLY A 177 11.24 -5.94 11.03
N GLY A 178 12.40 -5.43 11.43
CA GLY A 178 13.58 -6.21 11.78
C GLY A 178 14.52 -6.55 10.63
N GLU A 179 15.65 -7.16 10.99
CA GLU A 179 16.74 -7.55 10.08
C GLU A 179 16.23 -8.34 8.87
N TYR A 180 16.75 -8.02 7.69
CA TYR A 180 16.31 -8.61 6.44
C TYR A 180 16.64 -10.13 6.35
N GLN A 181 15.62 -10.94 6.07
CA GLN A 181 15.71 -12.40 5.91
C GLN A 181 15.34 -12.80 4.47
N PRO A 182 16.32 -13.03 3.57
CA PRO A 182 16.06 -13.43 2.18
C PRO A 182 15.18 -14.67 2.02
N GLU A 183 15.28 -15.62 2.94
CA GLU A 183 14.48 -16.84 2.99
C GLU A 183 13.00 -16.58 3.25
N MET A 184 12.67 -15.54 4.03
CA MET A 184 11.28 -15.10 4.25
C MET A 184 10.69 -14.54 2.96
N VAL A 185 11.47 -13.72 2.25
CA VAL A 185 11.09 -13.17 0.93
C VAL A 185 10.87 -14.30 -0.07
N ALA A 186 11.79 -15.27 -0.14
CA ALA A 186 11.67 -16.41 -1.06
C ALA A 186 10.40 -17.22 -0.77
N TRP A 187 10.14 -17.56 0.49
CA TRP A 187 8.96 -18.33 0.90
C TRP A 187 7.65 -17.60 0.61
N LEU A 188 7.53 -16.32 0.98
CA LEU A 188 6.34 -15.53 0.66
C LEU A 188 6.14 -15.39 -0.86
N SER A 189 7.21 -15.22 -1.62
CA SER A 189 7.14 -15.15 -3.08
C SER A 189 6.62 -16.46 -3.69
N ASP A 190 7.03 -17.61 -3.16
CA ASP A 190 6.50 -18.92 -3.59
C ASP A 190 5.03 -19.11 -3.23
N LYS A 191 4.61 -18.68 -2.04
CA LYS A 191 3.20 -18.68 -1.62
C LYS A 191 2.34 -17.81 -2.54
N ILE A 192 2.78 -16.59 -2.85
CA ILE A 192 2.04 -15.65 -3.71
C ILE A 192 2.04 -16.11 -5.17
N ALA A 193 3.15 -16.65 -5.70
CA ALA A 193 3.16 -17.22 -7.04
C ALA A 193 2.20 -18.43 -7.16
N THR A 194 2.14 -19.27 -6.12
CA THR A 194 1.19 -20.39 -6.04
C THR A 194 -0.25 -19.91 -5.98
N LEU A 195 -0.52 -18.87 -5.18
CA LEU A 195 -1.83 -18.21 -5.09
C LEU A 195 -2.30 -17.73 -6.46
N ILE A 196 -1.45 -17.01 -7.20
CA ILE A 196 -1.78 -16.47 -8.52
C ILE A 196 -2.09 -17.59 -9.51
N LYS A 197 -1.26 -18.65 -9.56
CA LYS A 197 -1.50 -19.82 -10.42
C LYS A 197 -2.84 -20.50 -10.10
N LYS A 198 -3.21 -20.59 -8.82
CA LYS A 198 -4.50 -21.15 -8.39
C LYS A 198 -5.68 -20.28 -8.83
N ALA A 199 -5.59 -18.96 -8.68
CA ALA A 199 -6.64 -18.04 -9.13
C ALA A 199 -6.81 -18.11 -10.66
N LEU A 200 -5.72 -18.14 -11.42
CA LEU A 200 -5.76 -18.28 -12.88
C LEU A 200 -6.39 -19.60 -13.35
N ALA A 201 -6.20 -20.68 -12.59
CA ALA A 201 -6.76 -22.00 -12.89
C ALA A 201 -8.23 -22.16 -12.46
N ASP A 202 -8.72 -21.35 -11.52
CA ASP A 202 -10.11 -21.37 -11.05
C ASP A 202 -11.05 -20.46 -11.87
N LYS A 203 -10.56 -19.84 -12.97
CA LYS A 203 -11.39 -18.95 -13.80
C LYS A 203 -12.62 -19.66 -14.36
N GLN A 204 -13.78 -19.06 -14.13
CA GLN A 204 -15.09 -19.50 -14.64
C GLN A 204 -15.90 -18.27 -15.08
N PRO A 205 -16.92 -18.44 -15.94
CA PRO A 205 -17.88 -17.38 -16.22
C PRO A 205 -18.39 -16.74 -14.93
N ALA A 206 -18.40 -15.41 -14.91
CA ALA A 206 -18.70 -14.65 -13.71
C ALA A 206 -19.37 -13.31 -14.03
N GLN A 207 -19.92 -12.71 -12.99
CA GLN A 207 -20.52 -11.39 -13.02
C GLN A 207 -19.82 -10.48 -12.01
N PHE A 208 -19.80 -9.18 -12.28
CA PHE A 208 -19.18 -8.17 -11.45
C PHE A 208 -20.16 -7.03 -11.13
N SER A 209 -20.02 -6.48 -9.92
CA SER A 209 -20.67 -5.25 -9.49
C SER A 209 -19.81 -4.52 -8.47
N SER A 210 -20.06 -3.22 -8.29
CA SER A 210 -19.40 -2.40 -7.29
C SER A 210 -20.35 -1.34 -6.72
N GLY A 211 -20.05 -0.89 -5.51
CA GLY A 211 -20.75 0.21 -4.85
C GLY A 211 -19.97 0.69 -3.64
N ASP A 212 -20.49 1.70 -2.94
CA ASP A 212 -19.87 2.21 -1.72
C ASP A 212 -20.91 2.63 -0.67
N ILE A 213 -20.46 2.71 0.58
CA ILE A 213 -21.25 3.21 1.71
C ILE A 213 -20.37 4.03 2.65
N ARG A 214 -20.94 5.08 3.25
CA ARG A 214 -20.23 5.92 4.23
C ARG A 214 -20.29 5.30 5.63
N VAL A 215 -19.15 5.21 6.29
CA VAL A 215 -18.98 4.64 7.64
C VAL A 215 -18.15 5.58 8.56
N PRO A 216 -18.57 6.85 8.75
CA PRO A 216 -17.76 7.90 9.40
C PRO A 216 -17.36 7.61 10.85
N ASN A 217 -18.10 6.75 11.56
CA ASN A 217 -17.83 6.40 12.95
C ASN A 217 -16.56 5.55 13.13
N LEU A 218 -15.99 5.00 12.05
CA LEU A 218 -14.84 4.09 12.11
C LEU A 218 -13.51 4.68 11.65
N VAL A 219 -13.49 5.95 11.26
CA VAL A 219 -12.29 6.63 10.75
C VAL A 219 -12.14 8.01 11.38
N LYS A 220 -10.89 8.45 11.57
CA LYS A 220 -10.57 9.81 12.02
C LYS A 220 -9.33 10.34 11.31
N ASN A 221 -9.25 11.65 11.11
CA ASN A 221 -8.01 12.29 10.64
C ASN A 221 -7.04 12.41 11.83
N ARG A 222 -5.79 11.94 11.64
CA ARG A 222 -4.78 11.89 12.71
C ARG A 222 -3.73 13.00 12.61
N ILE A 223 -3.73 13.79 11.54
CA ILE A 223 -2.82 14.93 11.36
C ILE A 223 -3.40 16.18 12.04
N ILE A 224 -4.67 16.48 11.81
CA ILE A 224 -5.35 17.68 12.33
C ILE A 224 -6.62 17.39 13.14
N GLY A 225 -6.83 16.12 13.52
CA GLY A 225 -7.95 15.72 14.36
C GLY A 225 -9.32 15.98 13.72
N GLU A 226 -10.29 16.43 14.52
CA GLU A 226 -11.68 16.61 14.09
C GLU A 226 -11.88 17.72 13.04
N SER A 227 -10.89 18.61 12.86
CA SER A 227 -10.93 19.63 11.80
C SER A 227 -10.58 19.07 10.42
N GLY A 228 -10.10 17.83 10.35
CA GLY A 228 -9.72 17.18 9.10
C GLY A 228 -10.89 16.51 8.39
N ARG A 229 -10.87 16.57 7.06
CA ARG A 229 -11.85 15.86 6.23
C ARG A 229 -11.60 14.35 6.29
N LEU A 230 -12.67 13.58 6.20
CA LEU A 230 -12.64 12.12 6.30
C LEU A 230 -12.89 11.47 4.95
N ASN A 231 -12.03 10.54 4.55
CA ASN A 231 -12.40 9.55 3.53
C ASN A 231 -13.11 8.40 4.24
N ASP A 232 -14.41 8.55 4.43
CA ASP A 232 -15.26 7.63 5.19
C ASP A 232 -16.02 6.63 4.33
N ARG A 233 -15.73 6.56 3.01
CA ARG A 233 -16.37 5.59 2.11
C ARG A 233 -15.68 4.24 2.18
N LEU A 234 -16.46 3.20 2.49
CA LEU A 234 -16.14 1.79 2.27
C LEU A 234 -16.55 1.44 0.84
N ASP A 235 -15.56 1.21 -0.02
CA ASP A 235 -15.82 0.70 -1.36
C ASP A 235 -15.95 -0.83 -1.30
N VAL A 236 -16.93 -1.36 -2.02
CA VAL A 236 -17.24 -2.79 -2.10
C VAL A 236 -17.25 -3.21 -3.57
N LEU A 237 -16.45 -4.21 -3.90
CA LEU A 237 -16.45 -4.85 -5.22
C LEU A 237 -16.87 -6.30 -5.04
N SER A 238 -17.76 -6.80 -5.88
CA SER A 238 -18.31 -8.16 -5.76
C SER A 238 -18.23 -8.90 -7.09
N PHE A 239 -17.75 -10.13 -7.03
CA PHE A 239 -17.64 -11.06 -8.14
C PHE A 239 -18.44 -12.32 -7.81
N LYS A 240 -19.23 -12.81 -8.76
CA LYS A 240 -20.01 -14.06 -8.61
C LYS A 240 -19.74 -14.96 -9.79
N GLN A 241 -19.16 -16.14 -9.56
CA GLN A 241 -19.04 -17.18 -10.59
C GLN A 241 -20.39 -17.84 -10.83
N ASP A 242 -20.61 -18.35 -12.05
CA ASP A 242 -21.78 -19.17 -12.40
C ASP A 242 -21.83 -20.50 -11.60
N SER A 243 -20.70 -20.90 -11.01
CA SER A 243 -20.61 -22.02 -10.06
C SER A 243 -21.35 -21.77 -8.73
N GLY A 244 -21.71 -20.51 -8.46
CA GLY A 244 -22.29 -20.05 -7.20
C GLY A 244 -21.28 -19.46 -6.22
N LYS A 245 -19.97 -19.62 -6.46
CA LYS A 245 -18.94 -19.01 -5.61
C LYS A 245 -18.95 -17.48 -5.74
N SER A 246 -18.72 -16.80 -4.64
CA SER A 246 -18.65 -15.34 -4.58
C SER A 246 -17.35 -14.85 -3.94
N ALA A 247 -16.84 -13.72 -4.45
CA ALA A 247 -15.72 -13.02 -3.85
C ALA A 247 -16.06 -11.54 -3.67
N THR A 248 -15.67 -10.98 -2.51
CA THR A 248 -15.92 -9.58 -2.17
C THR A 248 -14.62 -8.91 -1.79
N ILE A 249 -14.38 -7.70 -2.30
CA ILE A 249 -13.26 -6.83 -1.89
C ILE A 249 -13.83 -5.64 -1.12
N GLY A 250 -13.33 -5.40 0.08
CA GLY A 250 -13.52 -4.14 0.81
C GLY A 250 -12.30 -3.23 0.70
N VAL A 251 -12.52 -1.93 0.49
CA VAL A 251 -11.44 -0.92 0.53
C VAL A 251 -11.87 0.21 1.47
N TYR A 252 -11.06 0.46 2.51
CA TYR A 252 -11.37 1.48 3.51
C TYR A 252 -10.12 2.25 3.96
N SER A 253 -10.31 3.51 4.34
CA SER A 253 -9.20 4.45 4.58
C SER A 253 -8.78 4.57 6.05
N ALA A 254 -9.18 3.67 6.94
CA ALA A 254 -8.67 3.63 8.32
C ALA A 254 -7.39 2.79 8.43
N HIS A 255 -6.33 3.31 9.06
CA HIS A 255 -5.12 2.53 9.35
C HIS A 255 -5.42 1.31 10.25
N ALA A 256 -4.93 0.13 9.85
CA ALA A 256 -5.03 -1.13 10.61
C ALA A 256 -3.96 -1.21 11.72
N THR A 257 -4.13 -0.30 12.68
CA THR A 257 -3.29 -0.09 13.88
C THR A 257 -4.13 -0.21 15.14
N VAL A 258 -5.20 -1.01 15.12
CA VAL A 258 -6.06 -1.22 16.30
C VAL A 258 -5.31 -2.07 17.32
N ILE A 259 -4.65 -3.12 16.82
CA ILE A 259 -3.72 -3.94 17.58
C ILE A 259 -2.38 -3.20 17.63
N GLY A 260 -2.11 -2.62 18.80
CA GLY A 260 -0.94 -1.78 19.06
C GLY A 260 0.32 -2.55 19.44
N THR A 261 1.33 -1.81 19.88
CA THR A 261 2.66 -2.32 20.30
C THR A 261 2.62 -3.29 21.49
N PHE A 262 1.47 -3.48 22.15
CA PHE A 262 1.31 -4.46 23.21
C PHE A 262 1.41 -5.90 22.67
N ASN A 263 0.98 -6.13 21.43
CA ASN A 263 0.85 -7.44 20.80
C ASN A 263 2.21 -8.03 20.37
N ASP A 264 2.35 -9.35 20.51
CA ASP A 264 3.46 -10.14 19.97
C ASP A 264 2.98 -11.37 19.18
N GLU A 265 1.74 -11.36 18.70
CA GLU A 265 1.14 -12.45 17.92
C GLU A 265 0.76 -12.01 16.51
N PHE A 266 0.76 -12.92 15.54
CA PHE A 266 0.23 -12.62 14.20
C PHE A 266 -1.28 -12.36 14.25
N SER A 267 -1.73 -11.35 13.52
CA SER A 267 -3.15 -11.01 13.37
C SER A 267 -3.41 -10.21 12.10
N GLY A 268 -4.55 -10.45 11.46
CA GLY A 268 -5.06 -9.63 10.37
C GLY A 268 -5.60 -8.25 10.79
N ASP A 269 -5.58 -7.89 12.09
CA ASP A 269 -6.20 -6.67 12.64
C ASP A 269 -7.69 -6.57 12.25
N TYR A 270 -8.29 -5.38 12.27
CA TYR A 270 -9.68 -5.20 11.86
C TYR A 270 -9.97 -5.69 10.42
N PRO A 271 -9.06 -5.59 9.43
CA PRO A 271 -9.27 -6.17 8.11
C PRO A 271 -9.48 -7.68 8.15
N GLY A 272 -8.75 -8.40 9.01
CA GLY A 272 -8.92 -9.84 9.20
C GLY A 272 -10.30 -10.19 9.75
N TYR A 273 -10.81 -9.40 10.71
CA TYR A 273 -12.19 -9.55 11.21
C TYR A 273 -13.24 -9.26 10.13
N PHE A 274 -13.05 -8.18 9.33
CA PHE A 274 -13.93 -7.87 8.19
C PHE A 274 -14.03 -9.05 7.22
N GLN A 275 -12.89 -9.60 6.83
CA GLN A 275 -12.83 -10.70 5.87
C GLN A 275 -13.53 -11.96 6.43
N ARG A 276 -13.22 -12.35 7.67
CA ARG A 276 -13.83 -13.52 8.30
C ARG A 276 -15.33 -13.37 8.48
N HIS A 277 -15.79 -12.20 8.92
CA HIS A 277 -17.21 -11.93 9.12
C HIS A 277 -18.00 -12.00 7.81
N LEU A 278 -17.46 -11.46 6.71
CA LEU A 278 -18.08 -11.66 5.39
C LEU A 278 -18.07 -13.14 4.96
N GLU A 279 -16.97 -13.86 5.22
CA GLU A 279 -16.85 -15.29 4.88
C GLU A 279 -17.84 -16.15 5.67
N GLU A 280 -18.06 -15.85 6.95
CA GLU A 280 -19.03 -16.52 7.83
C GLU A 280 -20.49 -16.25 7.44
N ASN A 281 -20.74 -15.16 6.70
CA ASN A 281 -22.07 -14.70 6.31
C ASN A 281 -22.31 -14.79 4.78
N GLY A 282 -21.65 -15.73 4.11
CA GLY A 282 -22.04 -16.19 2.77
C GLY A 282 -21.14 -15.75 1.61
N THR A 283 -20.10 -14.95 1.84
CA THR A 283 -19.06 -14.71 0.81
C THR A 283 -18.05 -15.87 0.82
N ASP A 284 -17.66 -16.46 -0.32
CA ASP A 284 -16.69 -17.56 -0.31
C ASP A 284 -15.23 -17.08 -0.14
N LEU A 285 -14.92 -15.89 -0.63
CA LEU A 285 -13.60 -15.25 -0.51
C LEU A 285 -13.72 -13.75 -0.26
N ALA A 286 -13.33 -13.28 0.92
CA ALA A 286 -13.30 -11.84 1.22
C ALA A 286 -11.86 -11.31 1.19
N LEU A 287 -11.59 -10.26 0.42
CA LEU A 287 -10.32 -9.54 0.41
C LEU A 287 -10.53 -8.16 1.02
N PHE A 288 -9.45 -7.61 1.56
CA PHE A 288 -9.43 -6.24 2.02
C PHE A 288 -8.20 -5.52 1.47
N PHE A 289 -8.35 -4.25 1.10
CA PHE A 289 -7.23 -3.38 0.75
C PHE A 289 -7.24 -2.16 1.66
N ALA A 290 -6.07 -1.78 2.14
CA ALA A 290 -5.89 -0.46 2.70
C ALA A 290 -6.10 0.59 1.60
N GLY A 291 -7.05 1.50 1.85
CA GLY A 291 -7.32 2.64 0.98
C GLY A 291 -6.32 3.79 1.20
N THR A 292 -6.82 5.02 1.22
CA THR A 292 -6.00 6.23 1.44
C THR A 292 -5.75 6.50 2.92
N VAL A 293 -4.93 5.66 3.53
CA VAL A 293 -4.70 5.62 4.99
C VAL A 293 -3.70 6.65 5.52
N GLY A 294 -2.97 7.36 4.64
CA GLY A 294 -1.79 8.15 5.00
C GLY A 294 -2.04 9.30 5.98
N SER A 295 -3.27 9.79 6.11
CA SER A 295 -3.66 10.82 7.09
C SER A 295 -4.75 10.36 8.07
N HIS A 296 -5.12 9.09 8.00
CA HIS A 296 -6.27 8.54 8.71
C HIS A 296 -5.87 7.46 9.69
N SER A 297 -6.57 7.41 10.81
CA SER A 297 -6.51 6.34 11.81
C SER A 297 -7.91 5.77 12.03
N ASN A 298 -7.97 4.64 12.72
CA ASN A 298 -9.23 4.03 13.10
C ASN A 298 -9.92 4.76 14.25
N LYS A 299 -11.23 4.63 14.28
CA LYS A 299 -12.12 4.95 15.40
C LYS A 299 -13.03 3.73 15.61
N GLY A 300 -13.52 3.51 16.83
CA GLY A 300 -14.37 2.36 17.13
C GLY A 300 -14.50 2.16 18.63
N GLU A 301 -15.37 1.24 19.02
CA GLU A 301 -15.66 0.90 20.42
C GLU A 301 -14.87 -0.33 20.87
N GLY A 302 -14.73 -0.51 22.18
CA GLY A 302 -13.96 -1.61 22.77
C GLY A 302 -12.46 -1.32 22.87
N GLU A 303 -11.70 -2.32 23.31
CA GLU A 303 -10.26 -2.24 23.53
C GLU A 303 -9.53 -3.41 22.87
N LYS A 304 -8.27 -3.18 22.45
CA LYS A 304 -7.40 -4.23 21.86
C LYS A 304 -8.11 -5.01 20.74
N PHE A 305 -8.18 -6.35 20.86
CA PHE A 305 -8.80 -7.23 19.87
C PHE A 305 -10.31 -7.04 19.76
N GLU A 306 -11.02 -6.68 20.84
CA GLU A 306 -12.45 -6.39 20.79
C GLU A 306 -12.74 -5.15 19.94
N LYS A 307 -11.85 -4.16 19.99
CA LYS A 307 -11.93 -2.99 19.11
C LYS A 307 -11.70 -3.35 17.65
N ALA A 308 -10.72 -4.21 17.39
CA ALA A 308 -10.43 -4.67 16.02
C ALA A 308 -11.62 -5.44 15.46
N LYS A 309 -12.22 -6.30 16.28
CA LYS A 309 -13.45 -7.03 15.98
C LYS A 309 -14.61 -6.08 15.69
N TYR A 310 -14.91 -5.14 16.59
CA TYR A 310 -15.98 -4.16 16.40
C TYR A 310 -15.85 -3.42 15.07
N ILE A 311 -14.65 -2.92 14.74
CA ILE A 311 -14.42 -2.18 13.49
C ILE A 311 -14.62 -3.10 12.28
N GLY A 312 -14.01 -4.30 12.30
CA GLY A 312 -14.07 -5.24 11.19
C GLY A 312 -15.48 -5.73 10.90
N GLU A 313 -16.21 -6.16 11.94
CA GLU A 313 -17.59 -6.65 11.82
C GLU A 313 -18.55 -5.54 11.41
N THR A 314 -18.42 -4.33 11.98
CA THR A 314 -19.27 -3.19 11.57
C THR A 314 -19.07 -2.81 10.11
N LEU A 315 -17.82 -2.84 9.61
CA LEU A 315 -17.55 -2.64 8.17
C LEU A 315 -18.14 -3.76 7.32
N ALA A 316 -18.06 -5.00 7.79
CA ALA A 316 -18.58 -6.16 7.05
C ALA A 316 -20.11 -6.15 6.98
N ASP A 317 -20.79 -5.82 8.08
CA ASP A 317 -22.25 -5.60 8.11
C ASP A 317 -22.64 -4.46 7.15
N SER A 318 -21.88 -3.36 7.15
CA SER A 318 -22.10 -2.24 6.21
C SER A 318 -21.92 -2.68 4.75
N ALA A 319 -20.93 -3.53 4.46
CA ALA A 319 -20.74 -4.09 3.12
C ALA A 319 -21.91 -5.00 2.70
N GLN A 320 -22.44 -5.83 3.60
CA GLN A 320 -23.57 -6.72 3.30
C GLN A 320 -24.83 -5.94 2.90
N VAL A 321 -25.08 -4.79 3.53
CA VAL A 321 -26.18 -3.89 3.13
C VAL A 321 -26.06 -3.50 1.66
N ILE A 322 -24.85 -3.17 1.20
CA ILE A 322 -24.60 -2.83 -0.21
C ILE A 322 -24.71 -4.07 -1.11
N LEU A 323 -24.09 -5.19 -0.73
CA LEU A 323 -24.08 -6.42 -1.53
C LEU A 323 -25.48 -6.92 -1.93
N HIS A 324 -26.49 -6.72 -1.07
CA HIS A 324 -27.87 -7.09 -1.38
C HIS A 324 -28.54 -6.24 -2.47
N GLY A 325 -28.06 -5.02 -2.69
CA GLY A 325 -28.62 -4.07 -3.65
C GLY A 325 -27.84 -3.96 -4.97
N LEU A 326 -26.73 -4.68 -5.11
CA LEU A 326 -25.86 -4.59 -6.28
C LEU A 326 -26.49 -5.22 -7.54
N GLU A 327 -26.42 -4.50 -8.66
CA GLU A 327 -26.75 -5.00 -9.99
C GLU A 327 -25.50 -5.60 -10.65
N TYR A 328 -25.57 -6.87 -11.05
CA TYR A 328 -24.43 -7.63 -11.55
C TYR A 328 -24.40 -7.67 -13.08
N HIS A 329 -23.21 -7.46 -13.65
CA HIS A 329 -22.98 -7.49 -15.10
C HIS A 329 -22.01 -8.60 -15.47
N ALA A 330 -22.38 -9.43 -16.45
CA ALA A 330 -21.52 -10.48 -17.01
C ALA A 330 -20.60 -9.94 -18.10
N ASP A 331 -21.10 -9.05 -18.96
CA ASP A 331 -20.30 -8.38 -19.98
C ASP A 331 -19.65 -7.13 -19.40
N LEU A 332 -18.32 -7.08 -19.50
CA LEU A 332 -17.52 -5.97 -18.99
C LEU A 332 -16.74 -5.28 -20.09
N HIS A 333 -16.58 -3.97 -19.92
CA HIS A 333 -15.50 -3.21 -20.53
C HIS A 333 -14.34 -3.10 -19.55
N LEU A 334 -13.25 -3.80 -19.85
CA LEU A 334 -11.99 -3.80 -19.11
C LEU A 334 -10.98 -2.87 -19.79
N SER A 335 -10.47 -1.88 -19.08
CA SER A 335 -9.37 -1.03 -19.53
C SER A 335 -8.26 -0.98 -18.49
N THR A 336 -6.99 -1.01 -18.90
CA THR A 336 -5.86 -0.88 -17.98
C THR A 336 -4.80 0.08 -18.52
N ILE A 337 -4.21 0.85 -17.60
CA ILE A 337 -3.08 1.74 -17.84
C ILE A 337 -1.98 1.39 -16.84
N ASN A 338 -0.77 1.18 -17.36
CA ASN A 338 0.42 0.94 -16.55
C ASN A 338 1.49 1.97 -16.94
N THR A 339 2.08 2.63 -15.95
CA THR A 339 3.16 3.59 -16.17
C THR A 339 4.15 3.57 -15.01
N GLU A 340 5.30 4.21 -15.20
CA GLU A 340 6.33 4.35 -14.17
C GLU A 340 6.51 5.81 -13.78
N LEU A 341 6.53 6.06 -12.47
CA LEU A 341 6.72 7.39 -11.91
C LEU A 341 8.20 7.73 -11.81
N GLU A 342 8.53 8.99 -12.12
CA GLU A 342 9.74 9.62 -11.62
C GLU A 342 9.42 10.50 -10.43
N ILE A 343 10.36 10.54 -9.49
CA ILE A 343 10.22 11.20 -8.19
C ILE A 343 11.34 12.22 -7.97
N PRO A 344 11.12 13.26 -7.15
CA PRO A 344 12.17 14.21 -6.82
C PRO A 344 13.33 13.54 -6.08
N LYS A 345 14.46 14.23 -5.99
CA LYS A 345 15.59 13.77 -5.20
C LYS A 345 15.14 13.55 -3.75
N LEU A 346 15.57 12.43 -3.16
CA LEU A 346 15.29 12.10 -1.77
C LEU A 346 15.54 13.30 -0.85
N GLN A 347 14.52 13.65 -0.07
CA GLN A 347 14.50 14.73 0.92
C GLN A 347 14.42 14.24 2.39
N PHE A 348 14.43 12.93 2.60
CA PHE A 348 14.68 12.30 3.91
C PHE A 348 16.07 12.67 4.45
N PHE A 349 16.30 12.91 5.75
CA PHE A 349 15.42 13.07 6.93
C PHE A 349 15.29 14.57 7.24
N LYS A 350 14.10 15.08 7.60
CA LYS A 350 13.89 16.51 7.91
C LYS A 350 14.62 16.90 9.21
N ILE A 351 15.55 17.84 9.13
CA ILE A 351 16.32 18.33 10.29
C ILE A 351 15.70 19.63 10.85
N SER A 352 15.21 20.49 9.96
CA SER A 352 14.44 21.70 10.28
C SER A 352 13.55 22.06 9.10
N ASP A 353 12.79 23.16 9.17
CA ASP A 353 11.97 23.64 8.04
C ASP A 353 12.79 24.12 6.83
N ARG A 354 14.13 24.15 6.94
CA ARG A 354 15.04 24.52 5.86
C ARG A 354 16.05 23.46 5.50
N LEU A 355 16.35 22.55 6.44
CA LEU A 355 17.45 21.59 6.31
C LEU A 355 16.94 20.16 6.40
N ARG A 356 17.65 19.29 5.69
CA ARG A 356 17.42 17.86 5.64
C ARG A 356 18.74 17.12 5.52
N LEU A 357 18.72 15.81 5.72
CA LEU A 357 19.85 14.97 5.34
C LEU A 357 20.09 15.08 3.83
N SER A 358 21.35 15.13 3.43
CA SER A 358 21.71 15.26 2.03
C SER A 358 21.30 13.99 1.27
N PRO A 359 20.88 14.10 -0.01
CA PRO A 359 20.43 12.94 -0.78
C PRO A 359 21.49 11.85 -0.88
N PHE A 360 22.77 12.22 -0.85
CA PHE A 360 23.88 11.28 -0.93
C PHE A 360 23.93 10.33 0.27
N PHE A 361 23.78 10.85 1.49
CA PHE A 361 23.75 10.01 2.69
C PHE A 361 22.40 9.32 2.84
N GLY A 362 21.29 10.00 2.59
CA GLY A 362 19.95 9.42 2.70
C GLY A 362 19.76 8.19 1.79
N LYS A 363 20.25 8.22 0.55
CA LYS A 363 20.16 7.08 -0.38
C LYS A 363 20.88 5.82 0.11
N LYS A 364 21.86 5.93 1.01
CA LYS A 364 22.55 4.77 1.59
C LYS A 364 21.74 4.10 2.70
N LEU A 365 20.78 4.81 3.29
CA LEU A 365 19.90 4.32 4.35
C LEU A 365 18.61 3.72 3.80
N MET A 366 18.17 4.20 2.64
CA MET A 366 16.94 3.78 1.97
C MET A 366 17.11 2.49 1.17
N PRO A 367 16.02 1.71 0.98
CA PRO A 367 16.00 0.66 -0.02
C PRO A 367 16.28 1.24 -1.41
N LYS A 368 16.95 0.47 -2.26
CA LYS A 368 17.16 0.87 -3.65
C LYS A 368 15.84 0.74 -4.40
N ILE A 369 15.27 1.86 -4.81
CA ILE A 369 14.07 1.91 -5.66
C ILE A 369 14.48 1.68 -7.11
N THR A 370 13.94 0.65 -7.76
CA THR A 370 14.26 0.33 -9.17
C THR A 370 13.18 0.80 -10.14
N SER A 371 11.92 0.59 -9.78
CA SER A 371 10.74 1.04 -10.52
C SER A 371 9.65 1.46 -9.53
N ILE A 372 8.79 2.36 -10.00
CA ILE A 372 7.66 2.89 -9.23
C ILE A 372 6.41 2.74 -10.10
N PRO A 373 5.77 1.57 -10.07
CA PRO A 373 4.60 1.32 -10.90
C PRO A 373 3.42 2.15 -10.39
N LEU A 374 2.75 2.84 -11.31
CA LEU A 374 1.41 3.36 -11.12
C LEU A 374 0.49 2.62 -12.09
N GLN A 375 -0.50 1.91 -11.55
CA GLN A 375 -1.39 1.06 -12.33
C GLN A 375 -2.84 1.43 -12.08
N GLY A 376 -3.59 1.55 -13.16
CA GLY A 376 -5.00 1.86 -13.17
C GLY A 376 -5.79 0.83 -13.96
N LEU A 377 -6.99 0.54 -13.48
CA LEU A 377 -7.94 -0.42 -14.02
C LEU A 377 -9.31 0.26 -14.12
N LYS A 378 -10.06 -0.02 -15.18
CA LYS A 378 -11.48 0.31 -15.30
C LYS A 378 -12.28 -0.95 -15.59
N LEU A 379 -13.35 -1.15 -14.84
CA LEU A 379 -14.36 -2.20 -15.04
C LEU A 379 -15.72 -1.53 -15.13
N ASN A 380 -16.26 -1.38 -16.33
CA ASN A 380 -17.49 -0.61 -16.55
C ASN A 380 -17.38 0.82 -15.97
N HIS A 381 -18.16 1.17 -14.95
CA HIS A 381 -18.17 2.48 -14.29
C HIS A 381 -17.16 2.58 -13.13
N LEU A 382 -16.57 1.46 -12.69
CA LEU A 382 -15.53 1.43 -11.67
C LEU A 382 -14.19 1.84 -12.28
N VAL A 383 -13.52 2.80 -11.65
CA VAL A 383 -12.10 3.11 -11.85
C VAL A 383 -11.34 2.73 -10.58
N TRP A 384 -10.24 1.99 -10.70
CA TRP A 384 -9.38 1.61 -9.59
C TRP A 384 -7.93 1.98 -9.88
N ILE A 385 -7.34 2.82 -9.04
CA ILE A 385 -5.90 3.13 -9.08
C ILE A 385 -5.20 2.49 -7.87
N THR A 386 -4.09 1.82 -8.14
CA THR A 386 -3.27 1.13 -7.14
C THR A 386 -1.94 1.86 -6.95
N LEU A 387 -1.60 2.17 -5.70
CA LEU A 387 -0.59 3.17 -5.35
C LEU A 387 0.60 2.52 -4.61
N PRO A 388 1.86 2.85 -4.96
CA PRO A 388 3.04 2.36 -4.25
C PRO A 388 3.39 3.22 -3.01
N TYR A 389 2.38 3.74 -2.30
CA TYR A 389 2.57 4.67 -1.19
C TYR A 389 1.30 4.84 -0.35
N GLU A 390 1.43 5.52 0.80
CA GLU A 390 0.31 5.87 1.67
C GLU A 390 -0.23 7.26 1.34
N LEU A 391 -1.28 7.31 0.52
CA LEU A 391 -1.94 8.56 0.18
C LEU A 391 -2.81 9.05 1.34
N SER A 392 -2.75 10.35 1.64
CA SER A 392 -3.69 11.01 2.54
C SER A 392 -5.11 10.83 2.05
N GLY A 393 -6.02 10.49 2.97
CA GLY A 393 -7.42 10.38 2.60
C GLY A 393 -8.10 11.72 2.34
N GLU A 394 -7.49 12.87 2.67
CA GLU A 394 -8.03 14.14 2.14
C GLU A 394 -7.90 14.20 0.62
N TYR A 395 -6.73 13.84 0.08
CA TYR A 395 -6.56 13.71 -1.37
C TYR A 395 -7.40 12.58 -1.95
N GLY A 396 -7.49 11.44 -1.25
CA GLY A 396 -8.35 10.34 -1.65
C GLY A 396 -9.82 10.75 -1.79
N LEU A 397 -10.33 11.52 -0.83
CA LEU A 397 -11.69 12.06 -0.87
C LEU A 397 -11.88 13.03 -2.05
N ASP A 398 -10.92 13.93 -2.27
CA ASP A 398 -10.98 14.89 -3.38
C ASP A 398 -11.03 14.18 -4.74
N LEU A 399 -10.22 13.12 -4.94
CA LEU A 399 -10.24 12.31 -6.16
C LEU A 399 -11.55 11.53 -6.33
N LYS A 400 -12.06 10.93 -5.24
CA LYS A 400 -13.35 10.21 -5.27
C LYS A 400 -14.50 11.14 -5.67
N ASN A 401 -14.59 12.32 -5.06
CA ASN A 401 -15.61 13.30 -5.39
C ASN A 401 -15.49 13.78 -6.85
N ALA A 402 -14.27 13.94 -7.36
CA ALA A 402 -14.06 14.34 -8.75
C ALA A 402 -14.53 13.28 -9.76
N MET A 403 -14.30 11.99 -9.48
CA MET A 403 -14.77 10.90 -10.34
C MET A 403 -16.27 10.65 -10.21
N GLU A 404 -16.84 10.80 -9.02
CA GLU A 404 -18.30 10.72 -8.82
C GLU A 404 -19.02 11.82 -9.60
N ALA A 405 -18.47 13.04 -9.63
CA ALA A 405 -18.99 14.12 -10.47
C ALA A 405 -18.94 13.80 -11.98
N ALA A 406 -18.10 12.84 -12.38
CA ALA A 406 -18.01 12.30 -13.73
C ALA A 406 -18.77 10.98 -13.91
N ASP A 407 -19.67 10.61 -13.00
CA ASP A 407 -20.49 9.38 -13.02
C ASP A 407 -19.65 8.08 -12.97
N HIS A 408 -18.54 8.11 -12.23
CA HIS A 408 -17.68 6.95 -12.02
C HIS A 408 -17.37 6.73 -10.54
N GLN A 409 -17.37 5.47 -10.11
CA GLN A 409 -16.87 5.10 -8.79
C GLN A 409 -15.35 5.02 -8.84
N LEU A 410 -14.64 5.72 -7.95
CA LEU A 410 -13.19 5.60 -7.82
C LEU A 410 -12.79 4.83 -6.56
N VAL A 411 -11.99 3.79 -6.76
CA VAL A 411 -11.31 3.05 -5.71
C VAL A 411 -9.82 3.38 -5.76
N LEU A 412 -9.25 3.64 -4.58
CA LEU A 412 -7.84 3.91 -4.39
C LEU A 412 -7.31 2.92 -3.36
N SER A 413 -6.31 2.13 -3.71
CA SER A 413 -5.65 1.22 -2.77
C SER A 413 -4.16 1.45 -2.73
N SER A 414 -3.57 1.25 -1.55
CA SER A 414 -2.14 1.42 -1.31
C SER A 414 -1.37 0.09 -1.42
N PHE A 415 -0.04 0.21 -1.38
CA PHE A 415 0.94 -0.89 -1.27
C PHE A 415 1.08 -1.77 -2.53
N ASN A 416 1.02 -1.17 -3.73
CA ASN A 416 1.23 -1.89 -4.98
C ASN A 416 2.71 -2.13 -5.33
N GLY A 417 3.38 -2.98 -4.54
CA GLY A 417 4.67 -3.56 -4.90
C GLY A 417 5.88 -2.63 -4.85
N GLN A 418 5.72 -1.44 -4.29
CA GLN A 418 6.77 -0.49 -3.93
C GLN A 418 6.23 0.40 -2.80
N TYR A 419 7.12 1.10 -2.08
CA TYR A 419 6.74 1.98 -0.99
C TYR A 419 7.53 3.29 -0.97
N LEU A 420 6.84 4.42 -1.20
CA LEU A 420 7.44 5.77 -1.20
C LEU A 420 7.21 6.55 0.10
N GLY A 421 6.74 5.88 1.16
CA GLY A 421 6.38 6.55 2.40
C GLY A 421 5.02 7.24 2.32
N TYR A 422 4.89 8.33 3.07
CA TYR A 422 3.64 9.04 3.27
C TYR A 422 3.47 10.21 2.33
N ILE A 423 2.31 10.27 1.67
CA ILE A 423 1.94 11.30 0.70
C ILE A 423 0.81 12.14 1.28
N ILE A 424 1.17 13.26 1.90
CA ILE A 424 0.26 14.17 2.59
C ILE A 424 0.11 15.50 1.84
N PRO A 425 -0.97 16.25 2.11
CA PRO A 425 -1.11 17.61 1.62
C PRO A 425 0.11 18.48 1.88
N ALA A 426 0.56 19.23 0.86
CA ALA A 426 1.72 20.12 0.98
C ALA A 426 1.57 21.11 2.16
N LYS A 427 0.34 21.56 2.43
CA LYS A 427 -0.02 22.39 3.61
C LYS A 427 0.38 21.78 4.96
N TYR A 428 0.54 20.46 5.06
CA TYR A 428 0.90 19.75 6.30
C TYR A 428 2.38 19.42 6.41
N TYR A 429 3.18 19.63 5.36
CA TYR A 429 4.60 19.23 5.33
C TYR A 429 5.44 19.85 6.46
N TYR A 430 5.07 21.05 6.92
CA TYR A 430 5.79 21.75 7.98
C TYR A 430 5.29 21.44 9.39
N PHE A 431 4.25 20.63 9.53
CA PHE A 431 3.80 20.21 10.85
C PHE A 431 4.76 19.20 11.47
N ASP A 432 4.92 19.24 12.79
CA ASP A 432 5.71 18.27 13.55
C ASP A 432 4.89 17.00 13.81
N THR A 433 4.53 16.33 12.73
CA THR A 433 3.76 15.08 12.73
C THR A 433 4.61 13.95 12.18
N TYR A 434 4.30 12.71 12.58
CA TYR A 434 5.02 11.52 12.12
C TYR A 434 5.07 11.44 10.58
N GLU A 435 3.93 11.69 9.93
CA GLU A 435 3.77 11.66 8.48
C GLU A 435 4.67 12.67 7.78
N ALA A 436 4.67 13.92 8.27
CA ALA A 436 5.40 15.01 7.65
C ALA A 436 6.90 14.98 7.95
N ALA A 437 7.27 14.75 9.20
CA ALA A 437 8.65 14.88 9.67
C ALA A 437 9.50 13.64 9.37
N LEU A 438 8.95 12.44 9.59
CA LEU A 438 9.70 11.19 9.50
C LEU A 438 9.45 10.46 8.17
N MET A 439 8.21 10.50 7.67
CA MET A 439 7.79 9.68 6.54
C MET A 439 7.60 10.44 5.22
N GLY A 440 7.70 11.77 5.23
CA GLY A 440 7.60 12.65 4.06
C GLY A 440 8.91 12.72 3.28
N TRP A 441 9.31 11.62 2.64
CA TRP A 441 10.67 11.44 2.11
C TRP A 441 11.03 12.27 0.88
N TYR A 442 10.07 12.87 0.19
CA TYR A 442 10.27 13.47 -1.13
C TYR A 442 9.96 14.97 -1.17
N GLY A 443 9.71 15.57 0.00
CA GLY A 443 9.55 17.00 0.15
C GLY A 443 8.12 17.50 -0.02
N PRO A 444 7.93 18.82 0.05
CA PRO A 444 6.60 19.44 0.20
C PRO A 444 5.70 19.28 -1.02
N SER A 445 6.27 19.21 -2.24
CA SER A 445 5.50 19.17 -3.49
C SER A 445 5.05 17.76 -3.89
N MET A 446 5.54 16.71 -3.21
CA MET A 446 5.25 15.32 -3.59
C MET A 446 3.75 15.00 -3.51
N GLY A 447 3.06 15.54 -2.51
CA GLY A 447 1.61 15.37 -2.32
C GLY A 447 0.80 15.86 -3.51
N ASP A 448 0.96 17.13 -3.87
CA ASP A 448 0.22 17.78 -4.96
C ASP A 448 0.58 17.17 -6.32
N TYR A 449 1.86 16.83 -6.53
CA TYR A 449 2.31 16.12 -7.73
C TYR A 449 1.56 14.80 -7.92
N LEU A 450 1.55 13.93 -6.91
CA LEU A 450 0.90 12.62 -7.01
C LEU A 450 -0.63 12.72 -7.07
N MET A 451 -1.22 13.72 -6.41
CA MET A 451 -2.64 14.05 -6.56
C MET A 451 -3.00 14.32 -8.02
N GLU A 452 -2.21 15.16 -8.70
CA GLU A 452 -2.42 15.45 -10.12
C GLU A 452 -2.27 14.20 -11.00
N LEU A 453 -1.24 13.38 -10.76
CA LEU A 453 -1.03 12.16 -11.54
C LEU A 453 -2.17 11.15 -11.37
N ASN A 454 -2.66 10.96 -10.15
CA ASN A 454 -3.80 10.08 -9.91
C ASN A 454 -5.06 10.58 -10.64
N PHE A 455 -5.32 11.90 -10.61
CA PHE A 455 -6.42 12.49 -11.36
C PHE A 455 -6.27 12.30 -12.88
N LYS A 456 -5.07 12.52 -13.43
CA LYS A 456 -4.79 12.30 -14.86
C LYS A 456 -4.97 10.84 -15.26
N MET A 457 -4.51 9.89 -14.44
CA MET A 457 -4.70 8.47 -14.70
C MET A 457 -6.19 8.08 -14.68
N ALA A 458 -6.95 8.57 -13.68
CA ALA A 458 -8.39 8.32 -13.60
C ALA A 458 -9.11 8.85 -14.86
N ASN A 459 -8.81 10.09 -15.26
CA ASN A 459 -9.36 10.69 -16.49
C ASN A 459 -8.99 9.92 -17.75
N ALA A 460 -7.75 9.44 -17.86
CA ALA A 460 -7.30 8.68 -19.02
C ALA A 460 -8.01 7.31 -19.16
N LEU A 461 -8.49 6.75 -18.05
CA LEU A 461 -9.27 5.51 -18.04
C LEU A 461 -10.72 5.72 -18.49
N ILE A 462 -11.33 6.88 -18.15
CA ILE A 462 -12.73 7.17 -18.50
C ILE A 462 -12.89 7.81 -19.88
N HIS A 463 -11.84 8.45 -20.40
CA HIS A 463 -11.89 9.12 -21.70
C HIS A 463 -11.07 8.36 -22.76
N PRO A 464 -11.69 7.98 -23.89
CA PRO A 464 -10.95 7.49 -25.04
C PRO A 464 -10.22 8.66 -25.72
N ASN A 465 -8.96 8.88 -25.31
CA ASN A 465 -7.96 9.82 -25.84
C ASN A 465 -7.95 11.22 -25.18
N LEU A 466 -6.86 11.51 -24.44
CA LEU A 466 -6.41 12.86 -24.13
C LEU A 466 -5.49 13.39 -25.24
#